data_AF-A0A412LDY8-F1
#
_entry.id   AF-A0A412LDY8-F1
#
_cell.length_a   1.000
_cell.length_b   1.000
_cell.length_c   1.000
_cell.angle_alpha   90.00
_cell.angle_beta   90.00
_cell.angle_gamma   90.00
#
_symmetry.space_group_name_H-M   'P 1'
#
loop_
_entity.id
_entity.type
_entity.pdbx_description
1 polymer ?
#
loop_
_entity_poly.entity_id
_entity_poly.type
_entity_poly.pdbx_seq_one_letter_code
_entity_poly.pdbx_strand_id
1 'polypeptide(L)'
;MREVCFRKEDVYRGDLILVNEDFALKRQNAVQRLVPADSRYPEVLLGNRAASMLACLIREICGEAEIIPVSGYRSFEEQTKIYEDALLEHGESFTRKYVALPDHSEHQTGLAIDVGQAVTELDFICPEFPYEGICQKFREKAPRYGFVERYGKEKENVTKIGWEPWHFRYVGVPHARFMKEHAICLEEYIELIRQYPYPEKALEIKGEEWTASVSYLRQSTEEMFVTLPEDVLYQVSGNNVDGFILTVWSENTNGE
;
A
#
# COMPACT_ATOMS: atom_id res chain seq x y z
N MET A 1 8.85 -27.65 12.10
CA MET A 1 7.82 -26.63 12.41
C MET A 1 8.52 -25.44 13.02
N ARG A 2 8.24 -24.22 12.56
CA ARG A 2 8.79 -22.98 13.13
C ARG A 2 7.73 -22.23 13.91
N GLU A 3 8.13 -21.61 15.01
CA GLU A 3 7.27 -20.74 15.79
C GLU A 3 7.48 -19.29 15.35
N VAL A 4 6.36 -18.59 15.10
CA VAL A 4 6.32 -17.17 14.72
C VAL A 4 5.71 -16.41 15.88
N CYS A 5 6.45 -15.46 16.43
CA CYS A 5 5.98 -14.57 17.49
C CYS A 5 5.37 -13.30 16.88
N PHE A 6 4.19 -12.93 17.36
CA PHE A 6 3.44 -11.73 17.01
C PHE A 6 3.35 -10.85 18.25
N ARG A 7 4.08 -9.73 18.27
CA ARG A 7 4.05 -8.78 19.39
C ARG A 7 3.01 -7.72 19.16
N LYS A 8 2.31 -7.29 20.20
CA LYS A 8 1.27 -6.26 20.13
C LYS A 8 1.71 -5.00 19.38
N GLU A 9 2.95 -4.57 19.56
CA GLU A 9 3.53 -3.41 18.90
C GLU A 9 3.68 -3.54 17.39
N ASP A 10 3.77 -4.77 16.85
CA ASP A 10 3.93 -5.04 15.43
C ASP A 10 2.61 -4.92 14.64
N VAL A 11 1.46 -4.75 15.32
CA VAL A 11 0.17 -4.43 14.67
C VAL A 11 0.25 -3.15 13.84
N TYR A 12 1.18 -2.25 14.17
CA TYR A 12 1.36 -0.96 13.50
C TYR A 12 2.44 -0.97 12.42
N ARG A 13 2.92 -2.15 11.99
CA ARG A 13 3.98 -2.32 10.99
C ARG A 13 3.56 -3.26 9.86
N GLY A 14 4.17 -3.11 8.69
CA GLY A 14 3.99 -4.01 7.55
C GLY A 14 3.30 -3.35 6.36
N ASP A 15 3.15 -4.11 5.28
CA ASP A 15 2.72 -3.60 3.97
C ASP A 15 1.20 -3.28 3.93
N LEU A 16 0.41 -3.85 4.84
CA LEU A 16 -1.07 -3.74 4.89
C LEU A 16 -1.59 -2.85 6.04
N ILE A 17 -0.76 -1.99 6.60
CA ILE A 17 -1.20 -0.98 7.57
C ILE A 17 -2.24 -0.04 6.93
N LEU A 18 -3.40 0.10 7.55
CA LEU A 18 -4.40 1.09 7.16
C LEU A 18 -4.08 2.42 7.83
N VAL A 19 -3.68 3.41 7.03
CA VAL A 19 -3.45 4.78 7.48
C VAL A 19 -4.47 5.68 6.77
N ASN A 20 -5.31 6.34 7.55
CA ASN A 20 -6.37 7.25 7.07
C ASN A 20 -6.82 8.17 8.23
N GLU A 21 -7.90 8.95 8.07
CA GLU A 21 -8.43 9.87 9.09
C GLU A 21 -8.73 9.19 10.44
N ASP A 22 -9.20 7.93 10.44
CA ASP A 22 -9.53 7.19 11.66
C ASP A 22 -8.31 6.52 12.32
N PHE A 23 -7.32 6.12 11.50
CA PHE A 23 -6.17 5.33 11.93
C PHE A 23 -4.85 6.04 11.63
N ALA A 24 -4.40 6.87 12.57
CA ALA A 24 -3.09 7.50 12.50
C ALA A 24 -1.94 6.46 12.47
N LEU A 25 -0.90 6.77 11.72
CA LEU A 25 0.40 6.12 11.78
C LEU A 25 0.94 6.20 13.22
N LYS A 26 1.33 5.05 13.77
CA LYS A 26 1.96 5.01 15.09
C LYS A 26 3.46 5.16 14.96
N ARG A 27 4.09 5.86 15.93
CA ARG A 27 5.56 6.05 16.00
C ARG A 27 6.35 4.74 16.01
N GLN A 28 5.71 3.65 16.43
CA GLN A 28 6.30 2.32 16.39
C GLN A 28 6.49 1.83 14.95
N ASN A 29 5.89 2.45 13.93
CA ASN A 29 6.12 2.09 12.54
C ASN A 29 7.58 2.38 12.16
N ALA A 30 8.38 1.31 12.09
CA ALA A 30 9.70 1.40 11.53
C ALA A 30 9.52 1.45 10.02
N VAL A 31 9.62 2.66 9.45
CA VAL A 31 9.69 2.84 8.01
C VAL A 31 10.76 1.89 7.49
N GLN A 32 10.39 1.03 6.54
CA GLN A 32 11.33 0.11 5.92
C GLN A 32 12.52 0.91 5.38
N ARG A 33 13.67 0.25 5.18
CA ARG A 33 14.83 0.89 4.55
C ARG A 33 14.38 1.68 3.30
N LEU A 34 14.49 3.00 3.39
CA LEU A 34 14.14 3.91 2.31
C LEU A 34 15.26 3.92 1.28
N VAL A 35 14.88 3.90 0.01
CA VAL A 35 15.78 4.00 -1.15
C VAL A 35 15.10 4.88 -2.21
N PRO A 36 15.86 5.49 -3.13
CA PRO A 36 15.26 6.19 -4.26
C PRO A 36 14.30 5.29 -5.05
N ALA A 37 13.11 5.82 -5.36
CA ALA A 37 12.13 5.17 -6.22
C ALA A 37 12.66 5.02 -7.66
N ASP A 38 13.44 6.01 -8.10
CA ASP A 38 14.14 6.05 -9.38
C ASP A 38 15.48 6.76 -9.20
N SER A 39 16.55 6.25 -9.81
CA SER A 39 17.89 6.85 -9.66
C SER A 39 18.01 8.25 -10.27
N ARG A 40 17.09 8.63 -11.16
CA ARG A 40 17.00 9.98 -11.75
C ARG A 40 16.37 10.99 -10.80
N TYR A 41 15.66 10.51 -9.77
CA TYR A 41 14.93 11.31 -8.77
C TYR A 41 15.37 10.87 -7.36
N PRO A 42 16.64 11.11 -6.97
CA PRO A 42 17.23 10.58 -5.74
C PRO A 42 16.53 11.05 -4.45
N GLU A 43 15.80 12.16 -4.51
CA GLU A 43 15.01 12.73 -3.43
C GLU A 43 13.66 12.01 -3.22
N VAL A 44 13.11 11.35 -4.24
CA VAL A 44 11.84 10.65 -4.12
C VAL A 44 12.08 9.23 -3.59
N LEU A 45 11.88 9.06 -2.29
CA LEU A 45 12.20 7.81 -1.59
C LEU A 45 10.99 6.88 -1.47
N LEU A 46 11.21 5.57 -1.44
CA LEU A 46 10.22 4.55 -1.12
C LEU A 46 10.84 3.45 -0.26
N GLY A 47 10.01 2.68 0.44
CA GLY A 47 10.45 1.44 1.07
C GLY A 47 11.06 0.50 0.01
N ASN A 48 12.21 -0.11 0.31
CA ASN A 48 13.01 -0.87 -0.65
C ASN A 48 12.20 -1.89 -1.49
N ARG A 49 11.25 -2.61 -0.87
CA ARG A 49 10.39 -3.56 -1.59
C ARG A 49 9.46 -2.84 -2.57
N ALA A 50 8.79 -1.77 -2.13
CA ALA A 50 7.94 -0.96 -2.99
C ALA A 50 8.74 -0.33 -4.15
N ALA A 51 9.90 0.25 -3.87
CA ALA A 51 10.79 0.80 -4.90
C ALA A 51 11.20 -0.25 -5.95
N SER A 52 11.59 -1.46 -5.49
CA SER A 52 11.97 -2.56 -6.38
C SER A 52 10.80 -3.00 -7.28
N MET A 53 9.60 -3.10 -6.71
CA MET A 53 8.40 -3.48 -7.48
C MET A 53 7.95 -2.38 -8.44
N LEU A 54 8.07 -1.11 -8.06
CA LEU A 54 7.80 0.02 -8.94
C LEU A 54 8.75 0.01 -10.14
N ALA A 55 10.04 -0.21 -9.91
CA ALA A 55 11.02 -0.31 -10.99
C ALA A 55 10.73 -1.46 -11.96
N CYS A 56 10.27 -2.62 -11.45
CA CYS A 56 9.84 -3.72 -12.31
C CYS A 56 8.58 -3.38 -13.13
N LEU A 57 7.60 -2.72 -12.52
CA LEU A 57 6.38 -2.26 -13.19
C LEU A 57 6.68 -1.28 -14.32
N ILE A 58 7.46 -0.23 -14.04
CA ILE A 58 7.85 0.79 -15.02
C ILE A 58 8.59 0.14 -16.20
N ARG A 59 9.48 -0.82 -15.93
CA ARG A 59 10.20 -1.56 -16.97
C ARG A 59 9.30 -2.46 -17.81
N GLU A 60 8.31 -3.15 -17.21
CA GLU A 60 7.37 -4.01 -17.95
C GLU A 60 6.61 -3.20 -19.01
N ILE A 61 6.27 -1.96 -18.71
CA ILE A 61 5.51 -1.08 -19.62
C ILE A 61 6.40 -0.19 -20.48
N CYS A 62 7.73 -0.25 -20.33
CA CYS A 62 8.70 0.66 -20.96
C CYS A 62 8.40 2.15 -20.66
N GLY A 63 7.96 2.44 -19.44
CA GLY A 63 7.45 3.75 -19.04
C GLY A 63 8.52 4.71 -18.51
N GLU A 64 9.80 4.35 -18.54
CA GLU A 64 10.88 5.13 -17.92
C GLU A 64 10.92 6.58 -18.42
N ALA A 65 10.68 6.81 -19.71
CA ALA A 65 10.72 8.15 -20.30
C ALA A 65 9.43 8.97 -20.08
N GLU A 66 8.32 8.31 -19.75
CA GLU A 66 6.98 8.92 -19.79
C GLU A 66 6.30 8.99 -18.41
N ILE A 67 6.76 8.23 -17.42
CA ILE A 67 6.25 8.25 -16.05
C ILE A 67 7.36 8.65 -15.10
N ILE A 68 7.07 9.63 -14.25
CA ILE A 68 8.00 10.16 -13.27
C ILE A 68 7.44 10.00 -11.86
N PRO A 69 8.28 9.67 -10.85
CA PRO A 69 7.87 9.75 -9.47
C PRO A 69 7.80 11.22 -9.04
N VAL A 70 6.70 11.62 -8.41
CA VAL A 70 6.44 13.01 -8.00
C VAL A 70 6.66 13.17 -6.50
N SER A 71 6.09 12.28 -5.69
CA SER A 71 6.16 12.35 -4.24
C SER A 71 6.11 10.95 -3.63
N GLY A 72 7.15 10.60 -2.87
CA GLY A 72 7.32 9.29 -2.24
C GLY A 72 7.16 9.41 -0.73
N TYR A 73 8.13 8.93 0.04
CA TYR A 73 8.16 9.13 1.47
C TYR A 73 8.14 10.61 1.83
N ARG A 74 7.28 10.97 2.78
CA ARG A 74 7.21 12.29 3.41
C ARG A 74 7.40 12.13 4.91
N SER A 75 8.27 12.93 5.50
CA SER A 75 8.39 13.07 6.95
C SER A 75 7.14 13.72 7.56
N PHE A 76 7.01 13.65 8.89
CA PHE A 76 5.94 14.35 9.61
C PHE A 76 6.00 15.86 9.36
N GLU A 77 7.20 16.43 9.36
CA GLU A 77 7.44 17.86 9.15
C GLU A 77 7.05 18.29 7.72
N GLU A 78 7.41 17.50 6.71
CA GLU A 78 7.01 17.75 5.33
C GLU A 78 5.49 17.66 5.16
N GLN A 79 4.83 16.64 5.74
CA GLN A 79 3.37 16.52 5.69
C GLN A 79 2.68 17.69 6.39
N THR A 80 3.20 18.13 7.54
CA THR A 80 2.69 19.29 8.29
C THR A 80 2.75 20.55 7.44
N LYS A 81 3.91 20.80 6.82
CA LYS A 81 4.08 21.96 5.95
C LYS A 81 3.13 21.93 4.75
N ILE A 82 3.02 20.78 4.06
CA ILE A 82 2.11 20.64 2.91
C ILE A 82 0.65 20.91 3.32
N TYR A 83 0.23 20.41 4.48
CA TYR A 83 -1.11 20.64 5.00
C TYR A 83 -1.37 22.12 5.32
N GLU A 84 -0.43 22.79 6.00
CA GLU A 84 -0.50 24.21 6.32
C GLU A 84 -0.49 25.10 5.06
N ASP A 85 0.40 24.83 4.11
CA ASP A 85 0.50 25.56 2.84
C ASP A 85 -0.82 25.42 2.05
N ALA A 86 -1.37 24.19 1.95
CA ALA A 86 -2.65 23.97 1.27
C ALA A 86 -3.83 24.69 1.96
N LEU A 87 -3.84 24.76 3.31
CA LEU A 87 -4.85 25.56 4.03
C LEU A 87 -4.80 27.04 3.66
N LEU A 88 -3.60 27.59 3.50
CA LEU A 88 -3.40 29.00 3.15
C LEU A 88 -3.76 29.27 1.68
N GLU A 89 -3.38 28.38 0.77
CA GLU A 89 -3.49 28.60 -0.67
C GLU A 89 -4.85 28.19 -1.24
N HIS A 90 -5.45 27.11 -0.72
CA HIS A 90 -6.66 26.50 -1.28
C HIS A 90 -7.84 26.46 -0.30
N GLY A 91 -7.61 26.71 0.99
CA GLY A 91 -8.64 26.76 2.02
C GLY A 91 -9.06 25.39 2.57
N GLU A 92 -9.72 25.42 3.74
CA GLU A 92 -10.02 24.23 4.56
C GLU A 92 -10.77 23.12 3.80
N SER A 93 -11.76 23.47 2.99
CA SER A 93 -12.57 22.47 2.28
C SER A 93 -11.76 21.70 1.23
N PHE A 94 -10.78 22.33 0.58
CA PHE A 94 -9.91 21.66 -0.37
C PHE A 94 -8.90 20.80 0.38
N THR A 95 -8.22 21.38 1.38
CA THR A 95 -7.17 20.69 2.14
C THR A 95 -7.69 19.41 2.79
N ARG A 96 -8.84 19.47 3.47
CA ARG A 96 -9.43 18.28 4.10
C ARG A 96 -9.83 17.20 3.10
N LYS A 97 -10.01 17.55 1.82
CA LYS A 97 -10.41 16.60 0.77
C LYS A 97 -9.21 15.91 0.10
N TYR A 98 -8.09 16.60 -0.08
CA TYR A 98 -6.95 16.11 -0.90
C TYR A 98 -5.62 16.02 -0.14
N VAL A 99 -5.54 16.53 1.09
CA VAL A 99 -4.31 16.51 1.87
C VAL A 99 -4.60 15.85 3.21
N ALA A 100 -4.04 14.65 3.39
CA ALA A 100 -4.13 13.95 4.66
C ALA A 100 -3.49 14.76 5.80
N LEU A 101 -4.06 14.66 7.00
CA LEU A 101 -3.48 15.24 8.21
C LEU A 101 -2.07 14.66 8.48
N PRO A 102 -1.18 15.40 9.18
CA PRO A 102 0.06 14.82 9.69
C PRO A 102 -0.21 13.60 10.57
N ASP A 103 0.60 12.56 10.42
CA ASP A 103 0.40 11.19 10.93
C ASP A 103 -0.75 10.41 10.30
N HIS A 104 -1.55 10.98 9.41
CA HIS A 104 -2.62 10.29 8.69
C HIS A 104 -2.33 10.13 7.19
N SER A 105 -1.12 10.50 6.75
CA SER A 105 -0.67 10.36 5.36
C SER A 105 0.03 9.04 5.11
N GLU A 106 -0.39 8.32 4.06
CA GLU A 106 0.28 7.08 3.65
C GLU A 106 1.71 7.32 3.18
N HIS A 107 2.07 8.53 2.74
CA HIS A 107 3.46 8.84 2.36
C HIS A 107 4.43 8.70 3.53
N GLN A 108 3.98 8.93 4.76
CA GLN A 108 4.80 8.72 5.96
C GLN A 108 5.17 7.25 6.19
N THR A 109 4.53 6.31 5.50
CA THR A 109 4.87 4.88 5.56
C THR A 109 5.99 4.48 4.59
N GLY A 110 6.27 5.30 3.58
CA GLY A 110 7.14 4.93 2.44
C GLY A 110 6.53 3.88 1.51
N LEU A 111 5.23 3.58 1.63
CA LEU A 111 4.50 2.64 0.78
C LEU A 111 3.63 3.33 -0.28
N ALA A 112 3.41 4.64 -0.18
CA ALA A 112 2.67 5.43 -1.15
C ALA A 112 3.62 6.19 -2.09
N ILE A 113 3.21 6.29 -3.35
CA ILE A 113 3.90 7.04 -4.40
C ILE A 113 2.87 7.80 -5.23
N ASP A 114 3.11 9.09 -5.40
CA ASP A 114 2.46 9.89 -6.44
C ASP A 114 3.31 9.78 -7.71
N VAL A 115 2.66 9.43 -8.82
CA VAL A 115 3.28 9.36 -10.14
C VAL A 115 2.61 10.34 -11.09
N GLY A 116 3.41 10.93 -11.98
CA GLY A 116 2.94 11.86 -12.99
C GLY A 116 3.38 11.42 -14.38
N GLN A 117 2.63 11.84 -15.39
CA GLN A 117 3.11 11.80 -16.77
C GLN A 117 4.23 12.83 -16.94
N ALA A 118 5.29 12.48 -17.68
CA ALA A 118 6.41 13.36 -17.94
C ALA A 118 5.95 14.56 -18.81
N VAL A 119 5.76 15.70 -18.17
CA VAL A 119 5.35 16.97 -18.79
C VAL A 119 6.30 18.11 -18.39
N THR A 120 6.24 19.24 -19.08
CA THR A 120 7.15 20.39 -18.83
C THR A 120 6.81 21.13 -17.54
N GLU A 121 5.53 21.20 -17.17
CA GLU A 121 5.05 21.82 -15.93
C GLU A 121 4.33 20.76 -15.10
N LEU A 122 4.86 20.46 -13.90
CA LEU A 122 4.36 19.43 -13.01
C LEU A 122 3.64 20.08 -11.82
N ASP A 123 2.35 19.78 -11.66
CA ASP A 123 1.63 20.06 -10.41
C ASP A 123 2.06 19.04 -9.36
N PHE A 124 2.61 19.51 -8.24
CA PHE A 124 3.10 18.65 -7.17
C PHE A 124 1.97 18.05 -6.31
N ILE A 125 0.84 18.75 -6.18
CA ILE A 125 -0.29 18.32 -5.35
C ILE A 125 -1.20 17.39 -6.16
N CYS A 126 -1.45 17.73 -7.42
CA CYS A 126 -2.36 17.01 -8.31
C CYS A 126 -1.69 16.67 -9.66
N PRO A 127 -0.63 15.84 -9.68
CA PRO A 127 0.07 15.52 -10.92
C PRO A 127 -0.84 14.81 -11.94
N GLU A 128 -0.68 15.16 -13.21
CA GLU A 128 -1.49 14.54 -14.27
C GLU A 128 -1.14 13.06 -14.44
N PHE A 129 -2.15 12.19 -14.28
CA PHE A 129 -2.01 10.75 -14.50
C PHE A 129 -3.28 10.12 -15.11
N PRO A 130 -3.53 10.35 -16.42
CA PRO A 130 -4.82 10.07 -17.04
C PRO A 130 -5.15 8.57 -17.17
N TYR A 131 -6.39 8.26 -17.50
CA TYR A 131 -6.88 6.90 -17.79
C TYR A 131 -6.71 6.54 -19.27
N GLU A 132 -5.56 6.90 -19.84
CA GLU A 132 -5.20 6.59 -21.21
C GLU A 132 -3.69 6.35 -21.34
N GLY A 133 -3.27 5.88 -22.52
CA GLY A 133 -1.85 5.73 -22.87
C GLY A 133 -1.04 4.89 -21.87
N ILE A 134 0.17 5.36 -21.56
CA ILE A 134 1.11 4.68 -20.66
C ILE A 134 0.62 4.66 -19.20
N CYS A 135 -0.09 5.70 -18.76
CA CYS A 135 -0.66 5.80 -17.41
C CYS A 135 -1.73 4.73 -17.18
N GLN A 136 -2.57 4.48 -18.19
CA GLN A 136 -3.54 3.37 -18.12
C GLN A 136 -2.84 2.00 -18.09
N LYS A 137 -1.79 1.78 -18.89
CA LYS A 137 -1.01 0.54 -18.82
C LYS A 137 -0.38 0.33 -17.44
N PHE A 138 0.16 1.39 -16.83
CA PHE A 138 0.67 1.36 -15.46
C PHE A 138 -0.41 0.90 -14.49
N ARG A 139 -1.59 1.53 -14.54
CA ARG A 139 -2.73 1.20 -13.66
C ARG A 139 -3.22 -0.23 -13.82
N GLU A 140 -3.25 -0.76 -15.03
CA GLU A 140 -3.63 -2.14 -15.32
C GLU A 140 -2.61 -3.16 -14.78
N LYS A 141 -1.33 -2.82 -14.80
CA LYS A 141 -0.23 -3.69 -14.38
C LYS A 141 0.12 -3.54 -12.90
N ALA A 142 -0.18 -2.41 -12.27
CA ALA A 142 0.13 -2.08 -10.88
C ALA A 142 -0.24 -3.20 -9.88
N PRO A 143 -1.44 -3.84 -9.96
CA PRO A 143 -1.81 -4.91 -9.04
C PRO A 143 -0.90 -6.14 -9.11
N ARG A 144 -0.32 -6.45 -10.28
CA ARG A 144 0.65 -7.55 -10.44
C ARG A 144 1.93 -7.32 -9.65
N TYR A 145 2.26 -6.05 -9.42
CA TYR A 145 3.44 -5.61 -8.67
C TYR A 145 3.11 -5.18 -7.24
N GLY A 146 1.89 -5.42 -6.76
CA GLY A 146 1.52 -5.12 -5.38
C GLY A 146 1.05 -3.69 -5.14
N PHE A 147 0.77 -2.91 -6.18
CA PHE A 147 0.24 -1.54 -6.07
C PHE A 147 -1.25 -1.48 -6.38
N VAL A 148 -1.96 -0.62 -5.65
CA VAL A 148 -3.35 -0.25 -5.92
C VAL A 148 -3.46 1.26 -6.12
N GLU A 149 -4.34 1.71 -7.02
CA GLU A 149 -4.79 3.10 -7.03
C GLU A 149 -5.61 3.32 -5.75
N ARG A 150 -5.11 4.16 -4.85
CA ARG A 150 -5.59 4.18 -3.47
C ARG A 150 -6.95 4.85 -3.31
N TYR A 151 -7.16 5.95 -4.03
CA TYR A 151 -8.31 6.83 -3.90
C TYR A 151 -9.08 6.92 -5.23
N GLY A 152 -9.82 5.86 -5.53
CA GLY A 152 -10.73 5.84 -6.68
C GLY A 152 -12.01 6.64 -6.42
N LYS A 153 -12.56 7.26 -7.47
CA LYS A 153 -13.75 8.12 -7.41
C LYS A 153 -14.97 7.47 -6.73
N GLU A 154 -15.20 6.18 -6.98
CA GLU A 154 -16.33 5.44 -6.40
C GLU A 154 -16.16 5.14 -4.89
N LYS A 155 -14.98 5.44 -4.33
CA LYS A 155 -14.61 5.10 -2.95
C LYS A 155 -14.45 6.30 -2.02
N GLU A 156 -14.70 7.54 -2.49
CA GLU A 156 -14.58 8.77 -1.67
C GLU A 156 -15.39 8.69 -0.36
N ASN A 157 -16.58 8.06 -0.40
CA ASN A 157 -17.41 7.89 0.79
C ASN A 157 -16.80 6.96 1.85
N VAL A 158 -15.90 6.07 1.45
CA VAL A 158 -15.21 5.11 2.33
C VAL A 158 -13.84 5.66 2.74
N THR A 159 -13.04 6.12 1.78
CA THR A 159 -11.67 6.61 2.02
C THR A 159 -11.60 7.99 2.65
N LYS A 160 -12.67 8.80 2.49
CA LYS A 160 -12.76 10.22 2.91
C LYS A 160 -11.80 11.17 2.19
N ILE A 161 -11.02 10.66 1.26
CA ILE A 161 -10.13 11.42 0.38
C ILE A 161 -10.78 11.49 -1.01
N GLY A 162 -10.60 12.64 -1.68
CA GLY A 162 -11.05 12.85 -3.04
C GLY A 162 -10.41 11.88 -4.03
N TRP A 163 -10.95 11.84 -5.24
CA TRP A 163 -10.34 11.07 -6.32
C TRP A 163 -8.93 11.56 -6.67
N GLU A 164 -7.95 10.66 -6.58
CA GLU A 164 -6.52 10.94 -6.85
C GLU A 164 -5.97 9.87 -7.81
N PRO A 165 -6.08 10.07 -9.14
CA PRO A 165 -5.65 9.07 -10.12
C PRO A 165 -4.14 8.83 -10.17
N TRP A 166 -3.35 9.69 -9.52
CA TRP A 166 -1.89 9.64 -9.43
C TRP A 166 -1.36 8.91 -8.19
N HIS A 167 -2.18 8.72 -7.15
CA HIS A 167 -1.73 8.16 -5.87
C HIS A 167 -1.83 6.64 -5.86
N PHE A 168 -0.69 5.96 -5.78
CA PHE A 168 -0.60 4.50 -5.70
C PHE A 168 -0.03 4.04 -4.37
N ARG A 169 -0.64 3.00 -3.79
CA ARG A 169 -0.26 2.41 -2.51
C ARG A 169 0.23 0.98 -2.70
N TYR A 170 1.43 0.69 -2.20
CA TYR A 170 1.96 -0.67 -2.12
C TYR A 170 1.31 -1.43 -0.95
N VAL A 171 0.66 -2.54 -1.26
CA VAL A 171 0.06 -3.50 -0.31
C VAL A 171 0.60 -4.92 -0.51
N GLY A 172 1.46 -5.12 -1.51
CA GLY A 172 2.02 -6.42 -1.86
C GLY A 172 1.07 -7.32 -2.65
N VAL A 173 1.65 -8.35 -3.26
CA VAL A 173 0.93 -9.50 -3.83
C VAL A 173 0.74 -10.52 -2.70
N PRO A 174 -0.41 -11.21 -2.58
CA PRO A 174 -1.54 -11.24 -3.51
C PRO A 174 -2.58 -10.12 -3.33
N HIS A 175 -2.44 -9.31 -2.28
CA HIS A 175 -3.45 -8.38 -1.79
C HIS A 175 -3.91 -7.37 -2.86
N ALA A 176 -2.98 -6.72 -3.56
CA ALA A 176 -3.31 -5.75 -4.60
C ALA A 176 -4.13 -6.36 -5.75
N ARG A 177 -3.81 -7.61 -6.14
CA ARG A 177 -4.55 -8.33 -7.19
C ARG A 177 -5.98 -8.59 -6.77
N PHE A 178 -6.17 -9.09 -5.56
CA PHE A 178 -7.49 -9.35 -4.99
C PHE A 178 -8.31 -8.05 -4.89
N MET A 179 -7.71 -6.98 -4.37
CA MET A 179 -8.38 -5.67 -4.27
C MET A 179 -8.84 -5.15 -5.63
N LYS A 180 -8.00 -5.30 -6.67
CA LYS A 180 -8.36 -4.92 -8.04
C LYS A 180 -9.50 -5.76 -8.60
N GLU A 181 -9.41 -7.08 -8.48
CA GLU A 181 -10.40 -8.03 -9.02
C GLU A 181 -11.78 -7.83 -8.39
N HIS A 182 -11.82 -7.52 -7.10
CA HIS A 182 -13.05 -7.30 -6.34
C HIS A 182 -13.49 -5.83 -6.28
N ALA A 183 -12.75 -4.90 -6.90
CA ALA A 183 -13.02 -3.47 -6.90
C ALA A 183 -13.22 -2.88 -5.47
N ILE A 184 -12.34 -3.24 -4.55
CA ILE A 184 -12.37 -2.79 -3.15
C ILE A 184 -11.16 -1.93 -2.77
N CYS A 185 -11.35 -0.94 -1.90
CA CYS A 185 -10.27 -0.15 -1.33
C CYS A 185 -9.65 -0.83 -0.10
N LEU A 186 -8.58 -0.25 0.46
CA LEU A 186 -7.85 -0.86 1.58
C LEU A 186 -8.73 -1.00 2.82
N GLU A 187 -9.59 -0.01 3.11
CA GLU A 187 -10.56 -0.06 4.21
C GLU A 187 -11.47 -1.29 4.10
N GLU A 188 -12.07 -1.49 2.93
CA GLU A 188 -12.95 -2.63 2.66
C GLU A 188 -12.18 -3.95 2.72
N TYR A 189 -10.92 -3.98 2.27
CA TYR A 189 -10.05 -5.16 2.34
C TYR A 189 -9.75 -5.56 3.80
N ILE A 190 -9.42 -4.58 4.65
CA ILE A 190 -9.17 -4.82 6.08
C ILE A 190 -10.42 -5.35 6.79
N GLU A 191 -11.61 -4.84 6.45
CA GLU A 191 -12.85 -5.38 7.01
C GLU A 191 -13.17 -6.78 6.48
N LEU A 192 -12.95 -7.03 5.18
CA LEU A 192 -13.20 -8.33 4.57
C LEU A 192 -12.32 -9.42 5.17
N ILE A 193 -11.02 -9.15 5.38
CA ILE A 193 -10.09 -10.20 5.83
C ILE A 193 -10.38 -10.68 7.25
N ARG A 194 -11.05 -9.86 8.09
CA ARG A 194 -11.53 -10.29 9.42
C ARG A 194 -12.48 -11.47 9.38
N GLN A 195 -13.13 -11.72 8.25
CA GLN A 195 -14.02 -12.86 8.04
C GLN A 195 -13.29 -14.18 7.76
N TYR A 196 -11.95 -14.17 7.80
CA TYR A 196 -11.06 -15.30 7.59
C TYR A 196 -10.11 -15.46 8.80
N PRO A 197 -10.65 -15.77 9.99
CA PRO A 197 -9.83 -15.91 11.19
C PRO A 197 -8.89 -17.11 11.10
N TYR A 198 -7.64 -16.94 11.51
CA TYR A 198 -6.70 -18.03 11.67
C TYR A 198 -6.89 -18.73 13.03
N PRO A 199 -6.77 -20.08 13.10
CA PRO A 199 -6.48 -21.01 12.01
C PRO A 199 -7.73 -21.53 11.28
N GLU A 200 -8.93 -21.05 11.61
CA GLU A 200 -10.19 -21.68 11.20
C GLU A 200 -10.49 -21.53 9.70
N LYS A 201 -10.09 -20.41 9.09
CA LYS A 201 -10.46 -20.06 7.73
C LYS A 201 -9.40 -19.19 7.06
N ALA A 202 -9.17 -19.45 5.78
CA ALA A 202 -8.27 -18.66 4.93
C ALA A 202 -8.99 -18.21 3.65
N LEU A 203 -8.62 -17.01 3.20
CA LEU A 203 -8.96 -16.51 1.87
C LEU A 203 -7.90 -17.01 0.90
N GLU A 204 -8.31 -17.83 -0.06
CA GLU A 204 -7.43 -18.37 -1.09
C GLU A 204 -7.35 -17.43 -2.29
N ILE A 205 -6.15 -16.94 -2.58
CA ILE A 205 -5.88 -16.11 -3.76
C ILE A 205 -4.91 -16.87 -4.67
N LYS A 206 -5.34 -17.15 -5.90
CA LYS A 206 -4.59 -17.97 -6.85
C LYS A 206 -3.84 -17.10 -7.85
N GLY A 207 -2.54 -17.35 -7.97
CA GLY A 207 -1.72 -16.93 -9.11
C GLY A 207 -1.60 -18.04 -10.14
N GLU A 208 -0.74 -17.81 -11.14
CA GLU A 208 -0.47 -18.81 -12.19
C GLU A 208 0.19 -20.07 -11.62
N GLU A 209 1.24 -19.91 -10.81
CA GLU A 209 2.05 -21.01 -10.27
C GLU A 209 2.01 -21.12 -8.75
N TRP A 210 1.24 -20.26 -8.08
CA TRP A 210 1.17 -20.19 -6.63
C TRP A 210 -0.25 -20.00 -6.14
N THR A 211 -0.49 -20.42 -4.90
CA THR A 211 -1.70 -20.11 -4.14
C THR A 211 -1.28 -19.49 -2.81
N ALA A 212 -1.93 -18.38 -2.45
CA ALA A 212 -1.71 -17.69 -1.19
C ALA A 212 -2.95 -17.82 -0.30
N SER A 213 -2.77 -18.43 0.86
CA SER A 213 -3.75 -18.51 1.94
C SER A 213 -3.57 -17.30 2.86
N VAL A 214 -4.58 -16.42 2.89
CA VAL A 214 -4.55 -15.20 3.71
C VAL A 214 -5.54 -15.33 4.87
N SER A 215 -5.07 -15.13 6.09
CA SER A 215 -5.91 -15.18 7.30
C SER A 215 -5.64 -14.01 8.24
N TYR A 216 -6.65 -13.67 9.03
CA TYR A 216 -6.61 -12.63 10.05
C TYR A 216 -6.33 -13.23 11.43
N LEU A 217 -5.37 -12.65 12.15
CA LEU A 217 -5.07 -12.97 13.55
C LEU A 217 -5.42 -11.77 14.41
N ARG A 218 -6.50 -11.89 15.18
CA ARG A 218 -6.88 -10.85 16.14
C ARG A 218 -5.86 -10.76 17.25
N GLN A 219 -5.38 -9.55 17.51
CA GLN A 219 -4.46 -9.34 18.61
C GLN A 219 -5.21 -9.37 19.97
N SER A 220 -4.69 -10.17 20.93
CA SER A 220 -5.34 -10.41 22.23
C SER A 220 -4.39 -10.38 23.44
N THR A 221 -3.12 -10.78 23.29
CA THR A 221 -2.12 -10.87 24.37
C THR A 221 -0.81 -10.22 23.94
N GLU A 222 0.02 -9.73 24.87
CA GLU A 222 1.24 -8.97 24.51
C GLU A 222 2.12 -9.66 23.46
N GLU A 223 2.25 -10.99 23.57
CA GLU A 223 2.84 -11.86 22.56
C GLU A 223 1.85 -12.99 22.24
N MET A 224 1.73 -13.33 20.96
CA MET A 224 1.02 -14.51 20.45
C MET A 224 1.99 -15.36 19.62
N PHE A 225 1.80 -16.68 19.64
CA PHE A 225 2.68 -17.61 18.94
C PHE A 225 1.86 -18.45 17.96
N VAL A 226 2.35 -18.54 16.71
CA VAL A 226 1.76 -19.38 15.67
C VAL A 226 2.81 -20.35 15.18
N THR A 227 2.46 -21.63 15.11
CA THR A 227 3.34 -22.65 14.54
C THR A 227 3.03 -22.83 13.06
N LEU A 228 4.04 -22.63 12.21
CA LEU A 228 3.97 -22.87 10.77
C LEU A 228 4.92 -24.02 10.37
N PRO A 229 4.67 -24.71 9.24
CA PRO A 229 5.67 -25.59 8.63
C PRO A 229 7.00 -24.85 8.35
N GLU A 230 8.11 -25.57 8.30
CA GLU A 230 9.44 -24.95 8.09
C GLU A 230 9.66 -24.50 6.64
N ASP A 231 9.05 -25.23 5.72
CA ASP A 231 9.19 -25.14 4.27
C ASP A 231 8.21 -24.17 3.60
N VAL A 232 7.24 -23.63 4.34
CA VAL A 232 6.32 -22.63 3.77
C VAL A 232 6.94 -21.23 3.77
N LEU A 233 6.74 -20.50 2.68
CA LEU A 233 7.00 -19.06 2.65
C LEU A 233 5.81 -18.33 3.26
N TYR A 234 6.08 -17.28 4.02
CA TYR A 234 5.04 -16.49 4.65
C TYR A 234 5.43 -15.02 4.77
N GLN A 235 4.40 -14.17 4.87
CA GLN A 235 4.52 -12.77 5.22
C GLN A 235 3.52 -12.45 6.31
N VAL A 236 3.89 -11.50 7.17
CA VAL A 236 3.03 -10.96 8.21
C VAL A 236 2.99 -9.45 8.05
N SER A 237 1.80 -8.88 8.15
CA SER A 237 1.61 -7.45 8.32
C SER A 237 0.63 -7.21 9.45
N GLY A 238 0.91 -6.23 10.30
CA GLY A 238 -0.14 -5.59 11.07
C GLY A 238 -1.13 -4.87 10.15
N ASN A 239 -2.35 -4.64 10.62
CA ASN A 239 -3.37 -3.89 9.90
C ASN A 239 -3.51 -2.42 10.37
N ASN A 240 -2.71 -1.99 11.36
CA ASN A 240 -2.78 -0.70 12.05
C ASN A 240 -4.06 -0.46 12.88
N VAL A 241 -4.88 -1.50 13.08
CA VAL A 241 -6.17 -1.40 13.78
C VAL A 241 -6.19 -2.30 15.01
N ASP A 242 -6.17 -3.62 14.82
CA ASP A 242 -6.54 -4.58 15.84
C ASP A 242 -5.90 -5.97 15.69
N GLY A 243 -5.06 -6.19 14.69
CA GLY A 243 -4.45 -7.51 14.50
C GLY A 243 -3.48 -7.59 13.32
N PHE A 244 -3.28 -8.82 12.87
CA PHE A 244 -2.32 -9.17 11.84
C PHE A 244 -2.99 -9.87 10.67
N ILE A 245 -2.38 -9.75 9.50
CA ILE A 245 -2.69 -10.46 8.28
C ILE A 245 -1.51 -11.36 8.00
N LEU A 246 -1.77 -12.68 8.05
CA LEU A 246 -0.81 -13.72 7.74
C LEU A 246 -1.08 -14.22 6.32
N THR A 247 -0.07 -14.13 5.47
CA THR A 247 -0.09 -14.66 4.11
C THR A 247 0.86 -15.84 4.04
N VAL A 248 0.35 -17.03 3.75
CA VAL A 248 1.15 -18.26 3.57
C VAL A 248 1.08 -18.68 2.12
N TRP A 249 2.23 -19.00 1.53
CA TRP A 249 2.35 -19.33 0.11
C TRP A 249 2.56 -20.84 -0.07
N SER A 250 1.95 -21.36 -1.13
CA SER A 250 2.13 -22.73 -1.61
C SER A 250 2.27 -22.72 -3.13
N GLU A 251 2.99 -23.70 -3.68
CA GLU A 251 3.05 -23.91 -5.12
C GLU A 251 1.76 -24.58 -5.60
N ASN A 252 1.28 -24.19 -6.79
CA ASN A 252 0.21 -24.92 -7.45
C ASN A 252 0.79 -26.25 -7.92
N THR A 253 0.55 -27.34 -7.18
CA THR A 253 0.81 -28.68 -7.71
C THR A 253 -0.18 -28.92 -8.84
N ASN A 254 0.25 -28.64 -10.08
CA ASN A 254 -0.41 -29.20 -11.25
C ASN A 254 -0.32 -30.72 -11.09
N GLY A 255 -1.44 -31.35 -10.74
CA GLY A 255 -1.51 -32.80 -10.60
C GLY A 255 -0.95 -33.48 -11.84
N GLU A 256 -0.16 -34.53 -11.59
CA GLU A 256 0.23 -35.53 -12.59
C GLU A 256 -0.96 -36.03 -13.42
#